data_AF-A0A7C1YQZ1-F1
#
_entry.id   AF-A0A7C1YQZ1-F1
#
_cell.length_a   1.000
_cell.length_b   1.000
_cell.length_c   1.000
_cell.angle_alpha   90.00
_cell.angle_beta   90.00
_cell.angle_gamma   90.00
#
_symmetry.space_group_name_H-M   'P 1'
#
loop_
_entity.id
_entity.type
_entity.pdbx_description
1 polymer ?
#
loop_
_entity_poly.entity_id
_entity_poly.type
_entity_poly.pdbx_seq_one_letter_code
_entity_poly.pdbx_strand_id
1 'polypeptide(L)'
;MNKIIKNLKKYGAGILAIAVIAIGYYFFIAKGGSDVVVLDGGVDSVRSVEVAKIVVLLEDLRSININKDIFSNPTLIKLKDFKLDIPEEAQSRSNPFSPVF
;
A
#
# COMPACT_ATOMS: atom_id res chain seq x y z
N MET A 1 -41.22 35.72 -32.83
CA MET A 1 -40.72 34.42 -32.35
C MET A 1 -40.17 33.48 -33.44
N ASN A 2 -40.64 33.54 -34.69
CA ASN A 2 -40.27 32.55 -35.74
C ASN A 2 -38.90 32.77 -36.44
N LYS A 3 -38.27 33.95 -36.34
CA LYS A 3 -36.93 34.21 -36.92
C LYS A 3 -35.79 33.58 -36.10
N ILE A 4 -35.91 33.56 -34.78
CA ILE A 4 -34.91 33.01 -33.87
C ILE A 4 -34.80 31.49 -34.06
N ILE A 5 -35.93 30.79 -34.18
CA ILE A 5 -35.98 29.33 -34.39
C ILE A 5 -35.39 28.94 -35.77
N LYS A 6 -35.59 29.74 -36.81
CA LYS A 6 -35.00 29.49 -38.15
C LYS A 6 -33.48 29.65 -38.17
N ASN A 7 -32.94 30.62 -37.44
CA ASN A 7 -31.48 30.80 -37.31
C ASN A 7 -30.89 29.72 -36.40
N LEU A 8 -31.60 29.30 -35.35
CA LEU A 8 -31.20 28.19 -34.50
C LEU A 8 -31.10 26.86 -35.27
N LYS A 9 -31.89 26.63 -36.33
CA LYS A 9 -31.73 25.45 -37.19
C LYS A 9 -30.49 25.53 -38.10
N LYS A 10 -30.11 26.73 -38.57
CA LYS A 10 -28.90 26.95 -39.36
C LYS A 10 -27.62 26.78 -38.54
N TYR A 11 -27.61 27.27 -37.30
CA TYR A 11 -26.49 27.10 -36.37
C TYR A 11 -26.61 25.82 -35.53
N GLY A 12 -27.77 25.18 -35.53
CA GLY A 12 -28.10 24.03 -34.69
C GLY A 12 -27.28 22.80 -35.02
N ALA A 13 -26.95 22.60 -36.29
CA ALA A 13 -26.03 21.53 -36.70
C ALA A 13 -24.61 21.77 -36.13
N GLY A 14 -24.13 23.02 -36.13
CA GLY A 14 -22.84 23.39 -35.54
C GLY A 14 -22.83 23.25 -34.02
N ILE A 15 -23.90 23.70 -33.35
CA ILE A 15 -24.06 23.58 -31.89
C ILE A 15 -24.14 22.10 -31.48
N LEU A 16 -24.86 21.28 -32.24
CA LEU A 16 -24.96 19.84 -32.00
C LEU A 16 -23.61 19.15 -32.17
N ALA A 17 -22.83 19.50 -33.20
CA ALA A 17 -21.49 18.96 -33.39
C ALA A 17 -20.56 19.32 -32.24
N ILE A 18 -20.58 20.58 -31.78
CA ILE A 18 -19.79 21.04 -30.62
C ILE A 18 -20.20 20.29 -29.34
N ALA A 19 -21.50 20.10 -29.12
CA ALA A 19 -22.02 19.36 -27.97
C ALA A 19 -21.55 17.90 -27.97
N VAL A 20 -21.55 17.22 -29.13
CA VAL A 20 -21.07 15.83 -29.26
C VAL A 20 -19.56 15.74 -28.98
N ILE A 21 -18.77 16.68 -29.49
CA ILE A 21 -17.32 16.74 -29.22
C ILE A 21 -17.06 16.98 -27.73
N ALA A 22 -17.80 17.90 -27.10
CA ALA A 22 -17.66 18.19 -25.69
C ALA A 22 -18.02 16.99 -24.79
N ILE A 23 -19.10 16.26 -25.12
CA ILE A 23 -19.51 15.04 -24.41
C ILE A 23 -18.48 13.93 -24.61
N GLY A 24 -18.00 13.74 -25.84
CA GLY A 24 -16.94 12.77 -26.15
C GLY A 24 -15.66 13.06 -25.37
N TYR A 25 -15.23 14.33 -25.33
CA TYR A 25 -14.09 14.78 -24.52
C TYR A 25 -14.33 14.51 -23.03
N TYR A 26 -15.49 14.87 -22.49
CA TYR A 26 -15.80 14.68 -21.08
C TYR A 26 -15.80 13.20 -20.68
N PHE A 27 -16.40 12.32 -21.48
CA PHE A 27 -16.46 10.90 -21.14
C PHE A 27 -15.14 10.16 -21.37
N PHE A 28 -14.39 10.47 -22.44
CA PHE A 28 -13.14 9.77 -22.73
C PHE A 28 -11.93 10.34 -21.98
N ILE A 29 -11.85 11.65 -21.79
CA ILE A 29 -10.68 12.30 -21.16
C ILE A 29 -10.97 12.67 -19.71
N ALA A 30 -12.13 13.26 -19.39
CA ALA A 30 -12.41 13.73 -18.02
C ALA A 30 -12.90 12.62 -17.08
N LYS A 31 -13.62 11.61 -17.59
CA LYS A 31 -14.11 10.47 -16.79
C LYS A 31 -13.20 9.24 -16.83
N GLY A 32 -12.24 9.21 -17.76
CA GLY A 32 -11.19 8.20 -17.86
C GLY A 32 -10.01 8.41 -16.91
N GLY A 33 -10.07 9.45 -16.07
CA GLY A 33 -9.18 9.59 -14.92
C GLY A 33 -9.51 8.53 -13.88
N SER A 34 -9.02 7.29 -14.09
CA SER A 34 -8.54 6.50 -12.97
C SER A 34 -7.65 7.41 -12.13
N ASP A 35 -7.71 7.26 -10.82
CA ASP A 35 -7.00 7.99 -9.76
C ASP A 35 -5.46 7.96 -9.94
N VAL A 36 -4.99 8.48 -11.06
CA VAL A 36 -3.59 8.64 -11.40
C VAL A 36 -3.21 9.90 -10.69
N VAL A 37 -2.46 9.73 -9.61
CA VAL A 37 -1.75 10.79 -8.91
C VAL A 37 -0.88 11.51 -9.94
N VAL A 38 -1.43 12.58 -10.53
CA VAL A 38 -0.67 13.51 -11.36
C VAL A 38 0.16 14.31 -10.37
N LEU A 39 1.41 13.89 -10.17
CA LEU A 39 2.43 14.71 -9.54
C LEU A 39 2.68 15.88 -10.49
N ASP A 40 2.06 17.02 -10.19
CA ASP A 40 2.37 18.30 -10.81
C ASP A 40 3.86 18.59 -10.56
N GLY A 41 4.63 18.71 -11.63
CA GLY A 41 6.08 18.77 -11.55
C GLY A 41 6.74 18.72 -12.92
N GLY A 42 6.64 19.82 -13.66
CA GLY A 42 7.51 20.06 -14.81
C GLY A 42 8.99 19.83 -14.45
N VAL A 43 9.73 19.28 -15.42
CA VAL A 43 11.19 19.05 -15.44
C VAL A 43 11.75 17.85 -14.65
N ASP A 44 10.95 17.09 -13.90
CA ASP A 44 11.46 16.07 -12.94
C ASP A 44 11.31 14.58 -13.38
N SER A 45 11.52 14.24 -14.65
CA SER A 45 11.36 12.86 -15.15
C SER A 45 12.25 11.81 -14.47
N VAL A 46 13.37 12.20 -13.86
CA VAL A 46 14.23 11.27 -13.10
C VAL A 46 13.72 11.08 -11.66
N ARG A 47 13.25 12.14 -11.00
CA ARG A 47 12.65 12.08 -9.65
C ARG A 47 11.31 11.33 -9.64
N SER A 48 10.53 11.48 -10.71
CA SER A 48 9.26 10.77 -10.88
C SER A 48 9.42 9.24 -10.86
N VAL A 49 10.50 8.72 -11.45
CA VAL A 49 10.78 7.26 -11.49
C VAL A 49 11.10 6.71 -10.09
N GLU A 50 11.84 7.46 -9.27
CA GLU A 50 12.20 7.03 -7.92
C GLU A 50 10.99 7.06 -6.97
N VAL A 51 10.16 8.09 -7.07
CA VAL A 51 8.88 8.18 -6.32
C VAL A 51 7.93 7.05 -6.72
N ALA A 52 7.82 6.74 -8.02
CA ALA A 52 7.00 5.62 -8.49
C ALA A 52 7.47 4.27 -7.92
N LYS A 53 8.79 4.04 -7.83
CA LYS A 53 9.35 2.82 -7.22
C LYS A 53 8.98 2.68 -5.74
N ILE A 54 9.00 3.78 -4.99
CA ILE A 54 8.62 3.78 -3.57
C ILE A 54 7.14 3.45 -3.40
N VAL A 55 6.27 4.01 -4.25
CA VAL A 55 4.83 3.73 -4.20
C VAL A 55 4.54 2.26 -4.52
N VAL A 56 5.20 1.69 -5.53
CA VAL A 56 5.08 0.26 -5.84
C VAL A 56 5.54 -0.61 -4.67
N LEU A 57 6.69 -0.28 -4.06
CA LEU A 57 7.20 -1.01 -2.90
C LEU A 57 6.24 -0.95 -1.71
N LEU A 58 5.60 0.19 -1.47
CA LEU A 58 4.63 0.36 -0.38
C LEU A 58 3.37 -0.48 -0.62
N GLU A 59 2.90 -0.56 -1.86
CA GLU A 59 1.75 -1.41 -2.19
C GLU A 59 2.11 -2.91 -2.10
N ASP A 60 3.32 -3.28 -2.52
CA ASP A 60 3.84 -4.64 -2.35
C ASP A 60 3.90 -5.01 -0.86
N LEU A 61 4.43 -4.14 0.00
CA LEU A 61 4.48 -4.36 1.45
C LEU A 61 3.09 -4.46 2.08
N ARG A 62 2.14 -3.64 1.61
CA ARG A 62 0.74 -3.68 2.06
C ARG A 62 0.04 -4.98 1.64
N SER A 63 0.44 -5.58 0.51
CA SER A 63 -0.11 -6.84 0.02
C SER A 63 0.32 -8.06 0.86
N ILE A 64 1.39 -7.93 1.67
CA ILE A 64 1.87 -9.01 2.53
C ILE A 64 0.85 -9.26 3.64
N ASN A 65 0.08 -10.34 3.49
CA ASN A 65 -0.81 -10.83 4.53
C ASN A 65 -0.08 -11.87 5.39
N ILE A 66 0.29 -11.49 6.61
CA ILE A 66 0.89 -12.43 7.56
C ILE A 66 -0.23 -13.31 8.13
N ASN A 67 -0.15 -14.61 7.88
CA ASN A 67 -1.03 -15.58 8.49
C ASN A 67 -0.87 -15.53 10.02
N LYS A 68 -1.88 -15.00 10.72
CA LYS A 68 -1.87 -14.83 12.18
C LYS A 68 -2.03 -16.16 12.93
N ASP A 69 -2.51 -17.20 12.26
CA ASP A 69 -2.73 -18.51 12.85
C ASP A 69 -1.41 -19.23 13.22
N ILE A 70 -0.28 -18.76 12.68
CA ILE A 70 1.02 -19.27 13.12
C ILE A 70 1.27 -18.90 14.58
N PHE A 71 0.83 -17.72 15.03
CA PHE A 71 1.05 -17.25 16.40
C PHE A 71 0.10 -17.88 17.42
N SER A 72 -0.96 -18.57 16.97
CA SER A 72 -1.83 -19.35 17.85
C SER A 72 -1.31 -20.78 18.08
N ASN A 73 -0.20 -21.19 17.44
CA ASN A 73 0.38 -22.50 17.65
C ASN A 73 0.90 -22.66 19.11
N PRO A 74 0.35 -23.61 19.89
CA PRO A 74 0.74 -23.81 21.29
C PRO A 74 2.23 -24.16 21.47
N THR A 75 2.89 -24.72 20.45
CA THR A 75 4.34 -24.95 20.43
C THR A 75 5.16 -23.67 20.38
N LEU A 76 4.63 -22.59 19.79
CA LEU A 76 5.27 -21.27 19.76
C LEU A 76 4.91 -20.40 20.97
N ILE A 77 3.84 -20.75 21.69
CA ILE A 77 3.37 -20.03 22.88
C ILE A 77 4.08 -20.51 24.15
N LYS A 78 4.59 -21.75 24.17
CA LYS A 78 5.21 -22.36 25.35
C LYS A 78 6.60 -22.91 25.04
N LEU A 79 7.59 -22.39 25.75
CA LEU A 79 8.91 -22.99 25.83
C LEU A 79 8.81 -24.26 26.69
N LYS A 80 9.03 -25.42 26.09
CA LYS A 80 9.17 -26.67 26.85
C LYS A 80 10.50 -26.62 27.58
N ASP A 81 10.45 -26.70 28.91
CA ASP A 81 11.66 -26.88 29.70
C ASP A 81 12.16 -28.32 29.51
N PHE A 82 13.40 -28.45 29.05
CA PHE A 82 14.09 -29.74 28.86
C PHE A 82 15.13 -29.99 29.94
N LYS A 83 15.07 -29.25 31.06
CA LYS A 83 15.91 -29.56 32.21
C LYS A 83 15.73 -31.01 32.63
N LEU A 84 16.87 -31.67 32.78
CA LEU A 84 16.97 -32.93 33.49
C LEU A 84 17.15 -32.60 34.97
N ASP A 85 16.50 -33.34 35.86
CA ASP A 85 16.79 -33.24 37.29
C ASP A 85 18.27 -33.56 37.50
N ILE A 86 19.02 -32.57 37.98
CA ILE A 86 20.42 -32.74 38.32
C ILE A 86 20.44 -33.43 39.69
N PRO A 87 20.97 -34.66 39.78
CA PRO A 87 21.09 -35.32 41.08
C PRO A 87 22.01 -34.47 41.98
N GLU A 88 21.69 -34.41 43.27
CA GLU A 88 22.58 -33.79 44.24
C GLU A 88 23.92 -34.53 44.24
N GLU A 89 24.97 -33.85 43.80
CA GLU A 89 26.32 -34.37 43.92
C GLU A 89 26.73 -34.33 45.39
N ALA A 90 27.35 -35.42 45.87
CA ALA A 90 27.99 -35.39 47.16
C ALA A 90 29.01 -34.25 47.17
N GLN A 91 28.84 -33.28 48.07
CA GLN A 91 29.79 -32.17 48.19
C GLN A 91 31.18 -32.74 48.42
N SER A 92 32.04 -32.60 47.41
CA SER A 92 33.47 -32.85 47.56
C SER A 92 34.06 -31.81 48.50
N ARG A 93 35.38 -31.92 48.73
CA ARG A 93 36.18 -31.06 49.61
C ARG A 93 35.67 -29.62 49.66
N SER A 94 35.56 -29.11 50.88
CA SER A 94 35.26 -27.70 51.14
C SER A 94 36.10 -26.79 50.24
N ASN A 95 35.46 -25.80 49.62
CA ASN A 95 36.12 -24.86 48.73
C ASN A 95 37.23 -24.11 49.50
N PRO A 96 38.53 -24.31 49.19
CA PRO A 96 39.62 -23.64 49.90
C PRO A 96 39.68 -22.14 49.61
N PHE A 97 38.87 -21.65 48.67
CA PHE A 97 38.72 -20.23 48.32
C PHE A 97 37.39 -19.64 48.82
N SER A 98 36.58 -20.34 49.62
CA SER A 98 35.36 -19.76 50.17
C SER A 98 35.72 -18.60 51.11
N PRO A 99 35.12 -17.40 50.97
CA PRO A 99 35.41 -16.29 51.85
C PRO A 99 35.06 -16.65 53.30
N VAL A 100 35.98 -16.39 54.22
CA VAL A 100 35.70 -16.38 55.66
C VAL A 100 34.93 -15.09 55.96
N PHE A 101 33.60 -15.19 56.00
CA PHE A 101 32.75 -14.14 56.57
C PHE A 101 32.55 -14.38 58.06
#